data_AF-A0A6N9EV64-F1
#
_entry.id   AF-A0A6N9EV64-F1
#
_cell.length_a   1.000
_cell.length_b   1.000
_cell.length_c   1.000
_cell.angle_alpha   90.00
_cell.angle_beta   90.00
_cell.angle_gamma   90.00
#
_symmetry.space_group_name_H-M   'P 1'
#
loop_
_entity.id
_entity.type
_entity.pdbx_description
1 polymer ?
#
loop_
_entity_poly.entity_id
_entity_poly.type
_entity_poly.pdbx_seq_one_letter_code
_entity_poly.pdbx_strand_id
1 'polypeptide(L)'
;MTGETDNSATSPIQGPGAGSMVADITGLIDRAPWQEAVTYRDSWPHEYVVVKKDGQEALLAAFCARIAVGEGVECQFFNQRRQYLFLGEHKYWTMTDCANIDLETADYVLNRALLYRDRRDFVIKPGDTGTRRR
;
A
#
# COMPACT_ATOMS: atom_id res chain seq x y z
N MET A 1 -58.51 36.90 -9.06
CA MET A 1 -58.61 35.43 -9.11
C MET A 1 -58.03 35.04 -10.45
N THR A 2 -56.87 34.44 -10.62
CA THR A 2 -56.04 33.44 -9.93
C THR A 2 -54.67 33.59 -10.60
N GLY A 3 -53.51 33.64 -9.97
CA GLY A 3 -52.94 32.77 -8.96
C GLY A 3 -51.44 32.73 -9.28
N GLU A 4 -50.62 33.17 -8.33
CA GLU A 4 -49.15 33.16 -8.39
C GLU A 4 -48.62 31.72 -8.47
N THR A 5 -47.58 31.50 -9.27
CA THR A 5 -46.66 30.38 -9.08
C THR A 5 -45.25 30.90 -9.00
N ASP A 6 -44.83 31.02 -7.76
CA ASP A 6 -43.50 31.37 -7.27
C ASP A 6 -42.57 30.16 -7.46
N ASN A 7 -41.66 30.24 -8.43
CA ASN A 7 -40.63 29.22 -8.65
C ASN A 7 -39.40 29.54 -7.80
N SER A 8 -39.52 29.28 -6.49
CA SER A 8 -38.37 29.21 -5.58
C SER A 8 -37.54 27.97 -5.90
N ALA A 9 -36.47 28.16 -6.67
CA ALA A 9 -35.42 27.17 -6.87
C ALA A 9 -34.50 27.15 -5.65
N THR A 10 -34.86 26.31 -4.67
CA THR A 10 -33.99 25.94 -3.56
C THR A 10 -32.76 25.22 -4.11
N SER A 11 -31.62 25.90 -4.11
CA SER A 11 -30.33 25.28 -4.39
C SER A 11 -29.96 24.31 -3.26
N PRO A 12 -29.54 23.07 -3.54
CA PRO A 12 -29.08 22.18 -2.50
C PRO A 12 -27.76 22.74 -1.93
N ILE A 13 -27.73 22.91 -0.61
CA ILE A 13 -26.53 23.16 0.17
C ILE A 13 -25.56 22.02 -0.13
N GLN A 14 -24.54 22.29 -0.95
CA GLN A 14 -23.37 21.43 -1.03
C GLN A 14 -22.66 21.53 0.32
N GLY A 15 -22.99 20.60 1.22
CA GLY A 15 -22.19 20.36 2.41
C GLY A 15 -20.74 20.10 2.00
N PRO A 16 -19.74 20.47 2.82
CA PRO A 16 -18.35 20.22 2.49
C PRO A 16 -18.20 18.72 2.30
N GLY A 17 -18.00 18.33 1.04
CA GLY A 17 -17.71 16.96 0.68
C GLY A 17 -16.53 16.53 1.53
N ALA A 18 -16.74 15.49 2.34
CA ALA A 18 -15.68 14.65 2.85
C ALA A 18 -15.00 14.00 1.62
N GLY A 19 -14.24 14.80 0.88
CA GLY A 19 -13.27 14.33 -0.07
C GLY A 19 -12.29 13.53 0.75
N SER A 20 -12.42 12.21 0.66
CA SER A 20 -11.52 11.26 1.26
C SER A 20 -10.09 11.70 0.97
N MET A 21 -9.39 12.25 1.97
CA MET A 21 -7.97 12.53 1.91
C MET A 21 -7.23 11.20 1.99
N VAL A 22 -7.47 10.30 1.04
CA VAL A 22 -6.50 9.25 0.75
C VAL A 22 -5.35 10.01 0.10
N ALA A 23 -4.37 10.38 0.91
CA ALA A 23 -3.13 10.94 0.41
C ALA A 23 -2.65 10.08 -0.75
N ASP A 24 -2.24 10.73 -1.84
CA ASP A 24 -1.71 10.03 -3.01
C ASP A 24 -0.52 9.16 -2.57
N ILE A 25 -0.75 7.84 -2.55
CA ILE A 25 0.21 6.87 -2.05
C ILE A 25 1.52 6.92 -2.83
N THR A 26 1.47 7.26 -4.13
CA THR A 26 2.67 7.43 -4.96
C THR A 26 3.53 8.57 -4.44
N GLY A 27 2.94 9.73 -4.15
CA GLY A 27 3.65 10.84 -3.55
C GLY A 27 4.19 10.57 -2.14
N LEU A 28 3.63 9.63 -1.39
CA LEU A 28 4.19 9.18 -0.11
C LEU A 28 5.38 8.23 -0.31
N ILE A 29 5.25 7.28 -1.24
CA ILE A 29 6.31 6.33 -1.61
C ILE A 29 7.57 7.07 -2.08
N ASP A 30 7.41 8.09 -2.93
CA ASP A 30 8.55 8.82 -3.53
C ASP A 30 9.37 9.59 -2.49
N ARG A 31 8.75 9.99 -1.38
CA ARG A 31 9.39 10.76 -0.31
C ARG A 31 9.89 9.90 0.85
N ALA A 32 9.50 8.64 0.91
CA ALA A 32 9.86 7.77 2.03
C ALA A 32 11.37 7.46 2.02
N PRO A 33 12.03 7.43 3.18
CA PRO A 33 13.48 7.26 3.29
C PRO A 33 13.87 5.76 3.21
N TRP A 34 13.66 5.15 2.05
CA TRP A 34 13.94 3.73 1.82
C TRP A 34 15.39 3.36 2.12
N GLN A 35 15.57 2.28 2.86
CA GLN A 35 16.87 1.72 3.23
C GLN A 35 17.01 0.33 2.62
N GLU A 36 18.16 0.03 2.05
CA GLU A 36 18.44 -1.32 1.56
C GLU A 36 18.48 -2.32 2.73
N ALA A 37 17.75 -3.42 2.58
CA ALA A 37 17.81 -4.52 3.53
C ALA A 37 19.11 -5.31 3.35
N VAL A 38 19.88 -5.43 4.44
CA VAL A 38 21.05 -6.33 4.48
C VAL A 38 20.59 -7.79 4.46
N THR A 39 19.46 -8.08 5.10
CA THR A 39 18.87 -9.42 5.15
C THR A 39 18.44 -9.84 3.75
N TYR A 40 18.88 -11.02 3.32
CA TYR A 40 18.61 -11.56 1.97
C TYR A 40 19.09 -10.68 0.81
N ARG A 41 20.01 -9.73 1.02
CA ARG A 41 20.57 -8.88 -0.04
C ARG A 41 20.92 -9.64 -1.33
N ASP A 42 21.56 -10.80 -1.18
CA ASP A 42 22.07 -11.57 -2.32
C ASP A 42 21.01 -12.46 -3.00
N SER A 43 19.95 -12.84 -2.28
CA SER A 43 18.93 -13.77 -2.76
C SER A 43 17.57 -13.11 -3.03
N TRP A 44 17.31 -11.98 -2.39
CA TRP A 44 16.07 -11.22 -2.48
C TRP A 44 16.31 -9.75 -2.10
N PRO A 45 17.04 -8.98 -2.92
CA PRO A 45 17.30 -7.58 -2.63
C PRO A 45 15.99 -6.80 -2.55
N HIS A 46 15.83 -6.09 -1.45
CA HIS A 46 14.66 -5.27 -1.15
C HIS A 46 15.09 -4.07 -0.30
N GLU A 47 14.19 -3.11 -0.20
CA GLU A 47 14.33 -1.94 0.65
C GLU A 47 13.19 -1.91 1.66
N TYR A 48 13.35 -1.13 2.72
CA TYR A 48 12.36 -0.97 3.76
C TYR A 48 12.36 0.43 4.37
N VAL A 49 11.27 0.76 5.04
CA VAL A 49 11.16 1.88 5.99
C VAL A 49 10.66 1.36 7.33
N VAL A 50 11.14 1.94 8.42
CA VAL A 50 10.63 1.68 9.78
C VAL A 50 9.62 2.77 10.10
N VAL A 51 8.35 2.40 10.07
CA VAL A 51 7.24 3.36 9.89
C VAL A 51 7.23 4.48 10.92
N LYS A 52 7.25 4.15 12.21
CA LYS A 52 7.20 5.16 13.28
C LYS A 52 8.50 5.94 13.39
N LYS A 53 9.64 5.24 13.34
CA LYS A 53 10.97 5.85 13.39
C LYS A 53 11.20 6.86 12.26
N ASP A 54 10.69 6.55 11.07
CA ASP A 54 10.92 7.33 9.85
C ASP A 54 9.74 8.28 9.52
N GLY A 55 8.71 8.37 10.39
CA GLY A 55 7.55 9.24 10.19
C GLY A 55 6.70 8.90 8.96
N GLN A 56 6.51 7.60 8.69
CA GLN A 56 5.83 7.07 7.50
C GLN A 56 4.45 6.48 7.81
N GLU A 57 3.80 6.89 8.90
CA GLU A 57 2.49 6.39 9.34
C GLU A 57 1.43 6.59 8.27
N ALA A 58 1.44 7.75 7.61
CA ALA A 58 0.53 8.05 6.50
C ALA A 58 0.72 7.09 5.32
N LEU A 59 1.97 6.71 5.02
CA LEU A 59 2.28 5.74 3.97
C LEU A 59 1.75 4.35 4.32
N LEU A 60 1.99 3.89 5.56
CA LEU A 60 1.48 2.59 6.01
C LEU A 60 -0.06 2.57 6.04
N ALA A 61 -0.70 3.65 6.52
CA ALA A 61 -2.15 3.78 6.51
C ALA A 61 -2.72 3.74 5.08
N ALA A 62 -2.11 4.47 4.13
CA ALA A 62 -2.50 4.45 2.73
C ALA A 62 -2.32 3.05 2.10
N PHE A 63 -1.21 2.37 2.40
CA PHE A 63 -0.98 0.98 1.98
C PHE A 63 -2.08 0.05 2.52
N CYS A 64 -2.36 0.08 3.81
CA CYS A 64 -3.38 -0.79 4.41
C CYS A 64 -4.80 -0.47 3.93
N ALA A 65 -5.12 0.80 3.65
CA ALA A 65 -6.40 1.18 3.06
C ALA A 65 -6.60 0.55 1.67
N ARG A 66 -5.54 0.52 0.84
CA ARG A 66 -5.55 -0.14 -0.49
C ARG A 66 -5.78 -1.64 -0.37
N ILE A 67 -5.09 -2.28 0.56
CA ILE A 67 -5.27 -3.70 0.86
C ILE A 67 -6.72 -3.98 1.31
N ALA A 68 -7.29 -3.15 2.19
CA ALA A 68 -8.63 -3.33 2.73
C ALA A 68 -9.75 -3.23 1.67
N VAL A 69 -9.55 -2.42 0.62
CA VAL A 69 -10.49 -2.33 -0.52
C VAL A 69 -10.26 -3.40 -1.59
N GLY A 70 -9.38 -4.37 -1.34
CA GLY A 70 -9.17 -5.53 -2.20
C GLY A 70 -8.13 -5.33 -3.31
N GLU A 71 -7.33 -4.25 -3.29
CA GLU A 71 -6.21 -4.10 -4.23
C GLU A 71 -5.01 -4.99 -3.89
N GLY A 72 -5.03 -5.63 -2.71
CA GLY A 72 -4.00 -6.56 -2.25
C GLY A 72 -4.06 -7.92 -2.92
N VAL A 73 -2.90 -8.49 -3.23
CA VAL A 73 -2.76 -9.85 -3.78
C VAL A 73 -2.05 -10.72 -2.75
N GLU A 74 -2.65 -11.86 -2.40
CA GLU A 74 -2.00 -12.85 -1.54
C GLU A 74 -0.85 -13.53 -2.28
N CYS A 75 0.34 -13.50 -1.70
CA CYS A 75 1.54 -14.15 -2.22
C CYS A 75 2.22 -14.96 -1.13
N GLN A 76 2.98 -15.97 -1.54
CA GLN A 76 3.82 -16.75 -0.64
C GLN A 76 5.12 -15.99 -0.35
N PHE A 77 5.45 -15.82 0.93
CA PHE A 77 6.74 -15.38 1.43
C PHE A 77 7.34 -16.50 2.30
N PHE A 78 8.28 -17.28 1.74
CA PHE A 78 8.78 -18.52 2.34
C PHE A 78 7.64 -19.48 2.74
N ASN A 79 7.38 -19.67 4.03
CA ASN A 79 6.31 -20.51 4.57
C ASN A 79 5.08 -19.70 5.03
N GLN A 80 5.05 -18.39 4.81
CA GLN A 80 3.98 -17.49 5.22
C GLN A 80 3.21 -16.95 4.02
N ARG A 81 1.93 -16.66 4.19
CA ARG A 81 1.12 -15.91 3.22
C ARG A 81 1.11 -14.45 3.63
N ARG A 82 1.33 -13.55 2.67
CA ARG A 82 1.35 -12.10 2.88
C ARG A 82 0.59 -11.41 1.77
N GLN A 83 -0.04 -10.27 2.09
CA GLN A 83 -0.67 -9.42 1.10
C GLN A 83 0.35 -8.43 0.53
N TYR A 84 0.43 -8.38 -0.79
CA TYR A 84 1.28 -7.48 -1.53
C TYR A 84 0.44 -6.45 -2.27
N LEU A 85 0.94 -5.22 -2.31
CA LEU A 85 0.45 -4.19 -3.23
C LEU A 85 1.45 -4.02 -4.37
N PHE A 86 0.96 -3.92 -5.59
CA PHE A 86 1.77 -3.78 -6.80
C PHE A 86 1.53 -2.41 -7.40
N LEU A 87 2.54 -1.53 -7.34
CA LEU A 87 2.46 -0.16 -7.85
C LEU A 87 3.69 0.14 -8.71
N GLY A 88 3.45 0.52 -9.98
CA GLY A 88 4.52 0.80 -10.93
C GLY A 88 5.46 -0.39 -11.12
N GLU A 89 6.77 -0.16 -10.92
CA GLU A 89 7.81 -1.19 -11.04
C GLU A 89 8.11 -1.90 -9.72
N HIS A 90 7.32 -1.69 -8.65
CA HIS A 90 7.59 -2.24 -7.33
C HIS A 90 6.43 -3.07 -6.79
N LYS A 91 6.79 -4.01 -5.91
CA LYS A 91 5.87 -4.69 -5.00
C LYS A 91 6.16 -4.25 -3.56
N TYR A 92 5.12 -4.13 -2.77
CA TYR A 92 5.16 -3.61 -1.39
C TYR A 92 4.48 -4.60 -0.44
N TRP A 93 5.05 -4.82 0.74
CA TRP A 93 4.46 -5.70 1.75
C TRP A 93 4.91 -5.36 3.17
N THR A 94 4.08 -5.70 4.14
CA THR A 94 4.40 -5.67 5.57
C THR A 94 4.69 -7.09 6.09
N MET A 95 5.43 -7.17 7.18
CA MET A 95 5.64 -8.45 7.89
C MET A 95 4.50 -8.79 8.85
N THR A 96 3.63 -7.82 9.13
CA THR A 96 2.42 -7.95 9.93
C THR A 96 1.21 -7.68 9.06
N ASP A 97 0.18 -8.51 9.17
CA ASP A 97 -1.05 -8.30 8.39
C ASP A 97 -1.68 -6.96 8.79
N CYS A 98 -2.17 -6.20 7.80
CA CYS A 98 -2.72 -4.87 8.03
C CYS A 98 -3.85 -4.84 9.08
N ALA A 99 -4.61 -5.93 9.22
CA ALA A 99 -5.65 -6.04 10.24
C ALA A 99 -5.12 -6.09 11.69
N ASN A 100 -3.83 -6.40 11.86
CA ASN A 100 -3.16 -6.53 13.16
C ASN A 100 -2.14 -5.40 13.42
N ILE A 101 -2.13 -4.37 12.56
CA ILE A 101 -1.26 -3.21 12.71
C ILE A 101 -1.95 -2.19 13.61
N ASP A 102 -1.23 -1.77 14.65
CA ASP A 102 -1.62 -0.71 15.57
C ASP A 102 -0.50 0.32 15.64
N LEU A 103 -0.65 1.41 14.88
CA LEU A 103 0.37 2.45 14.70
C LEU A 103 0.77 3.15 16.01
N GLU A 104 -0.05 3.05 17.06
CA GLU A 104 0.24 3.67 18.35
C GLU A 104 1.27 2.87 19.17
N THR A 105 1.29 1.54 19.01
CA THR A 105 1.94 0.64 19.99
C THR A 105 3.25 0.03 19.53
N ALA A 106 3.52 -0.04 18.23
CA ALA A 106 4.72 -0.70 17.72
C ALA A 106 5.31 -0.06 16.45
N ASP A 107 6.58 -0.38 16.21
CA ASP A 107 7.26 -0.07 14.95
C ASP A 107 6.96 -1.18 13.94
N TYR A 108 6.39 -0.79 12.80
CA TYR A 108 6.16 -1.69 11.67
C TYR A 108 7.14 -1.40 10.54
N VAL A 109 7.38 -2.41 9.72
CA VAL A 109 8.21 -2.30 8.54
C VAL A 109 7.33 -2.43 7.31
N LEU A 110 7.43 -1.44 6.41
CA LEU A 110 6.95 -1.55 5.05
C LEU A 110 8.15 -1.81 4.16
N ASN A 111 8.10 -2.91 3.42
CA ASN A 111 9.14 -3.31 2.49
C ASN A 111 8.71 -3.00 1.06
N ARG A 112 9.70 -2.81 0.18
CA ARG A 112 9.52 -2.78 -1.27
C ARG A 112 10.60 -3.56 -1.99
N ALA A 113 10.28 -4.08 -3.16
CA ALA A 113 11.26 -4.64 -4.07
C ALA A 113 10.85 -4.36 -5.51
N LEU A 114 11.84 -4.26 -6.40
CA LEU A 114 11.57 -4.20 -7.84
C LEU A 114 10.84 -5.47 -8.29
N LEU A 115 9.92 -5.28 -9.23
CA LEU A 115 9.41 -6.34 -10.06
C LEU A 115 10.55 -6.82 -10.96
N TYR A 116 11.10 -8.01 -10.68
CA TYR A 116 12.02 -8.63 -11.62
C TYR A 116 11.30 -8.78 -12.96
N ARG A 117 11.87 -8.16 -14.00
CA ARG A 117 11.26 -7.93 -15.31
C ARG A 117 10.96 -9.20 -16.13
N ASP A 118 11.15 -10.39 -15.60
CA ASP A 118 10.78 -11.62 -16.29
C ASP A 118 9.29 -11.92 -16.10
N ARG A 119 8.51 -11.11 -16.82
CA ARG A 119 7.11 -11.32 -17.11
C ARG A 119 6.94 -12.62 -17.89
N ARG A 120 6.33 -13.61 -17.24
CA ARG A 120 5.05 -14.22 -17.63
C ARG A 120 4.69 -15.24 -16.55
N ASP A 121 3.51 -15.09 -15.98
CA ASP A 121 2.92 -15.99 -14.98
C ASP A 121 3.45 -15.77 -13.55
N PHE A 122 2.95 -14.71 -12.90
CA PHE A 122 2.93 -14.67 -11.44
C PHE A 122 1.97 -15.75 -10.91
N VAL A 123 2.44 -16.98 -10.87
CA VAL A 123 2.11 -17.95 -9.84
C VAL A 123 3.40 -18.14 -9.05
N ILE A 124 3.57 -17.37 -7.97
CA ILE A 124 4.61 -17.67 -6.98
C ILE A 124 4.25 -19.05 -6.43
N LYS A 125 5.04 -20.07 -6.76
CA LYS A 125 4.81 -21.42 -6.27
C LYS A 125 5.44 -21.55 -4.87
N PRO A 126 4.88 -22.39 -3.98
CA PRO A 126 5.55 -22.72 -2.74
C PRO A 126 6.98 -23.23 -3.01
N GLY A 127 7.98 -22.52 -2.50
CA GLY A 127 9.40 -22.84 -2.70
C GLY A 127 10.20 -21.87 -3.57
N ASP A 128 9.58 -20.84 -4.16
CA ASP A 128 10.33 -19.79 -4.87
C ASP A 128 11.14 -18.92 -3.88
N THR A 129 12.47 -19.04 -3.91
CA THR A 129 13.40 -18.32 -3.02
C THR A 129 13.98 -17.04 -3.62
N GLY A 130 13.46 -16.57 -4.75
CA GLY A 130 13.93 -15.34 -5.41
C GLY A 130 15.32 -15.44 -6.02
N THR A 131 15.90 -16.65 -6.14
CA THR A 131 17.28 -16.80 -6.62
C THR A 131 17.43 -16.49 -8.11
N ARG A 132 18.29 -15.52 -8.41
CA ARG A 132 18.77 -15.21 -9.75
C ARG A 132 19.58 -16.42 -10.27
N ARG A 133 19.09 -17.13 -11.27
CA ARG A 133 19.94 -18.10 -12.00
C ARG A 133 20.99 -17.29 -12.75
N ARG A 134 22.26 -17.55 -12.44
CA ARG A 134 23.42 -17.00 -13.16
C ARG A 134 23.44 -17.46 -14.61
#